data_AF-R6Y360-F1
#
_entry.id   AF-R6Y360-F1
#
_cell.length_a   1.000
_cell.length_b   1.000
_cell.length_c   1.000
_cell.angle_alpha   90.00
_cell.angle_beta   90.00
_cell.angle_gamma   90.00
#
_symmetry.space_group_name_H-M   'P 1'
#
loop_
_entity.id
_entity.type
_entity.pdbx_description
1 polymer ?
#
loop_
_entity_poly.entity_id
_entity_poly.type
_entity_poly.pdbx_seq_one_letter_code
_entity_poly.pdbx_strand_id
1 'polypeptide(L)'
;METEKLFIGKTKKQWIITLSFILLLSLISMLQILFKFTDSTITIIGYQIDVNLLIQSSIIGLILPLALILASYFIIKYLKPQEKISTRNMIWAIILFICGLAAEIVLNLIFIFYAKLPALVFFPIDTFIVLIYTYLCYELCFLGHFDDPSRFFEIFRFALVGAISAIFDFSVTSLMRFVILKNLENAFAISTISVTCGFLVSVIINYLCSITMVFKNSTDKNISKTSKGVILFVFLSAIGLFMGMGLEVIFFDLLSLPEPVCFIIRTLIVLIWNYVSRKLFIFK
;
A
#
# COMPACT_ATOMS: atom_id res chain seq x y z
N MET A 1 36.38 -11.28 10.50
CA MET A 1 35.60 -10.03 10.63
C MET A 1 34.22 -10.32 10.05
N GLU A 2 33.32 -10.88 10.86
CA GLU A 2 31.93 -11.11 10.45
C GLU A 2 31.32 -9.74 10.16
N THR A 3 31.07 -9.45 8.89
CA THR A 3 30.29 -8.30 8.51
C THR A 3 28.89 -8.52 9.07
N GLU A 4 28.59 -7.80 10.15
CA GLU A 4 27.30 -7.71 10.80
C GLU A 4 26.22 -7.55 9.71
N LYS A 5 25.55 -8.66 9.39
CA LYS A 5 24.44 -8.67 8.44
C LYS A 5 23.31 -7.92 9.13
N LEU A 6 23.09 -6.69 8.72
CA LEU A 6 21.90 -5.94 9.11
C LEU A 6 20.69 -6.54 8.40
N PHE A 7 19.52 -6.13 8.88
CA PHE A 7 18.17 -6.39 8.38
C PHE A 7 18.13 -6.89 6.91
N ILE A 8 17.50 -8.04 6.64
CA ILE A 8 17.44 -8.67 5.29
C ILE A 8 18.77 -9.31 4.82
N GLY A 9 19.72 -9.60 5.72
CA GLY A 9 20.91 -10.39 5.38
C GLY A 9 21.93 -9.65 4.50
N LYS A 10 21.76 -8.33 4.33
CA LYS A 10 22.71 -7.43 3.64
C LYS A 10 23.65 -6.77 4.63
N THR A 11 24.83 -6.41 4.13
CA THR A 11 25.79 -5.62 4.92
C THR A 11 25.30 -4.17 5.04
N LYS A 12 25.70 -3.48 6.12
CA LYS A 12 25.44 -2.03 6.30
C LYS A 12 25.78 -1.20 5.05
N LYS A 13 26.90 -1.54 4.40
CA LYS A 13 27.39 -0.87 3.18
C LYS A 13 26.41 -1.00 2.01
N GLN A 14 25.85 -2.18 1.79
CA GLN A 14 24.88 -2.41 0.71
C GLN A 14 23.60 -1.61 0.94
N TRP A 15 23.11 -1.56 2.18
CA TRP A 15 21.95 -0.75 2.53
C TRP A 15 22.16 0.74 2.29
N ILE A 16 23.31 1.27 2.71
CA ILE A 16 23.65 2.68 2.48
C ILE A 16 23.68 2.97 0.98
N ILE A 17 24.34 2.14 0.17
CA ILE A 17 24.40 2.33 -1.29
C ILE A 17 23.00 2.32 -1.91
N THR A 18 22.14 1.36 -1.54
CA THR A 18 20.76 1.30 -2.04
C THR A 18 19.98 2.55 -1.64
N LEU A 19 20.03 2.95 -0.37
CA LEU A 19 19.27 4.10 0.11
C LEU A 19 19.74 5.40 -0.53
N SER A 20 21.05 5.58 -0.71
CA SER A 20 21.63 6.71 -1.44
C SER A 20 21.19 6.73 -2.90
N PHE A 21 21.11 5.57 -3.56
CA PHE A 21 20.63 5.48 -4.93
C PHE A 21 19.13 5.82 -5.05
N ILE A 22 18.31 5.32 -4.12
CA ILE A 22 16.88 5.66 -4.04
C ILE A 22 16.71 7.17 -3.81
N LEU A 23 17.46 7.76 -2.89
CA LEU A 23 17.43 9.19 -2.62
C LEU A 23 17.84 10.02 -3.84
N LEU A 24 18.86 9.58 -4.58
CA LEU A 24 19.29 10.27 -5.79
C LEU A 24 18.23 10.19 -6.88
N LEU A 25 17.62 9.01 -7.10
CA LEU A 25 16.50 8.85 -8.03
C LEU A 25 15.29 9.69 -7.62
N SER A 26 14.98 9.77 -6.33
CA SER A 26 13.83 10.55 -5.87
C SER A 26 14.02 12.04 -6.09
N LEU A 27 15.25 12.57 -6.10
CA LEU A 27 15.48 13.97 -6.46
C LEU A 27 15.24 14.26 -7.95
N ILE A 28 15.35 13.26 -8.84
CA ILE A 28 15.06 13.42 -10.27
C ILE A 28 13.58 13.73 -10.50
N SER A 29 12.70 13.30 -9.59
CA SER A 29 11.25 13.57 -9.68
C SER A 29 10.93 15.07 -9.66
N MET A 30 11.83 15.92 -9.16
CA MET A 30 11.65 17.38 -9.16
C MET A 30 11.58 17.96 -10.58
N LEU A 31 12.09 17.24 -11.59
CA LEU A 31 11.96 17.63 -13.01
C LEU A 31 10.49 17.70 -13.47
N GLN A 32 9.55 17.10 -12.73
CA GLN A 32 8.10 17.21 -12.99
C GLN A 32 7.63 18.66 -13.10
N ILE A 33 8.24 19.56 -12.33
CA ILE A 33 7.87 20.97 -12.28
C ILE A 33 8.08 21.66 -13.63
N LEU A 34 8.99 21.15 -14.46
CA LEU A 34 9.30 21.70 -15.78
C LEU A 34 8.23 21.36 -16.83
N PHE A 35 7.39 20.36 -16.57
CA PHE A 35 6.38 19.90 -17.51
C PHE A 35 5.00 20.37 -17.07
N LYS A 36 4.32 21.18 -17.88
CA LYS A 36 2.88 21.42 -17.76
C LYS A 36 2.20 20.88 -19.00
N PHE A 37 1.27 19.93 -18.83
CA PHE A 37 0.59 19.29 -19.94
C PHE A 37 -0.66 20.08 -20.33
N THR A 38 -1.67 20.12 -19.46
CA THR A 38 -2.97 20.74 -19.74
C THR A 38 -3.71 21.05 -18.45
N ASP A 39 -4.15 22.30 -18.25
CA ASP A 39 -5.01 22.68 -17.13
C ASP A 39 -6.46 22.26 -17.42
N SER A 40 -6.75 20.99 -17.17
CA SER A 40 -8.08 20.40 -17.37
C SER A 40 -8.39 19.41 -16.26
N THR A 41 -9.67 19.32 -15.92
CA THR A 41 -10.17 18.36 -14.94
C THR A 41 -11.05 17.34 -15.64
N ILE A 42 -10.88 16.07 -15.32
CA ILE A 42 -11.77 14.98 -15.74
C ILE A 42 -12.56 14.46 -14.55
N THR A 43 -13.80 14.07 -14.77
CA THR A 43 -14.63 13.45 -13.74
C THR A 43 -14.56 11.93 -13.88
N ILE A 44 -14.02 11.25 -12.88
CA ILE A 44 -13.98 9.78 -12.80
C ILE A 44 -14.76 9.35 -11.57
N ILE A 45 -15.86 8.62 -11.77
CA ILE A 45 -16.71 8.06 -10.69
C ILE A 45 -17.03 9.16 -9.64
N GLY A 46 -17.51 10.32 -10.11
CA GLY A 46 -17.89 11.45 -9.24
C GLY A 46 -16.73 12.28 -8.67
N TYR A 47 -15.48 11.88 -8.84
CA TYR A 47 -14.31 12.66 -8.42
C TYR A 47 -13.77 13.53 -9.56
N GLN A 48 -13.52 14.81 -9.28
CA GLN A 48 -12.79 15.70 -10.18
C GLN A 48 -11.29 15.47 -10.00
N ILE A 49 -10.61 15.07 -11.07
CA ILE A 49 -9.18 14.77 -11.08
C ILE A 49 -8.49 15.73 -12.02
N ASP A 50 -7.43 16.38 -11.53
CA ASP A 50 -6.54 17.20 -12.34
C ASP A 50 -5.75 16.30 -13.31
N VAL A 51 -5.94 16.51 -14.61
CA VAL A 51 -5.31 15.71 -15.66
C VAL A 51 -3.79 15.91 -15.68
N ASN A 52 -3.32 17.12 -15.42
CA ASN A 52 -1.88 17.42 -15.39
C ASN A 52 -1.21 16.64 -14.26
N LEU A 53 -1.82 16.67 -13.07
CA LEU A 53 -1.32 15.92 -11.91
C LEU A 53 -1.33 14.40 -12.16
N LEU A 54 -2.40 13.88 -12.76
CA LEU A 54 -2.52 12.46 -13.07
C LEU A 54 -1.45 12.00 -14.06
N ILE A 55 -1.21 12.77 -15.13
CA ILE A 55 -0.20 12.46 -16.14
C ILE A 55 1.20 12.51 -15.53
N GLN A 56 1.53 13.57 -14.77
CA GLN A 56 2.83 13.72 -14.13
C GLN A 56 3.14 12.54 -13.18
N SER A 57 2.21 12.23 -12.28
CA SER A 57 2.32 11.13 -11.32
C SER A 57 2.43 9.77 -12.04
N SER A 58 1.76 9.59 -13.17
CA SER A 58 1.80 8.33 -13.93
C SER A 58 3.11 8.14 -14.69
N ILE A 59 3.65 9.19 -15.32
CA ILE A 59 4.89 9.11 -16.10
C ILE A 59 6.06 8.79 -15.18
N ILE A 60 6.22 9.54 -14.09
CA ILE A 60 7.36 9.35 -13.20
C ILE A 60 7.21 8.12 -12.31
N GLY A 61 5.99 7.83 -11.85
CA GLY A 61 5.71 6.57 -11.19
C GLY A 61 5.91 5.34 -12.04
N LEU A 62 5.91 5.47 -13.37
CA LEU A 62 6.35 4.39 -14.24
C LEU A 62 7.88 4.37 -14.38
N ILE A 63 8.47 5.50 -14.77
CA ILE A 63 9.88 5.56 -15.20
C ILE A 63 10.85 5.27 -14.06
N LEU A 64 10.71 5.95 -12.91
CA LEU A 64 11.69 5.84 -11.83
C LEU A 64 11.64 4.47 -11.13
N PRO A 65 10.46 3.91 -10.81
CA PRO A 65 10.36 2.54 -10.31
C PRO A 65 10.92 1.49 -11.29
N LEU A 66 10.68 1.63 -12.58
CA LEU A 66 11.21 0.70 -13.59
C LEU A 66 12.73 0.81 -13.73
N ALA A 67 13.27 2.03 -13.68
CA ALA A 67 14.72 2.28 -13.63
C ALA A 67 15.35 1.65 -12.38
N LEU A 68 14.71 1.75 -11.22
CA LEU A 68 15.18 1.12 -9.98
C LEU A 68 15.16 -0.42 -10.07
N ILE A 69 14.11 -1.01 -10.63
CA ILE A 69 14.02 -2.47 -10.84
C ILE A 69 15.13 -2.95 -11.77
N LEU A 70 15.35 -2.25 -12.90
CA LEU A 70 16.41 -2.59 -13.85
C LEU A 70 17.80 -2.46 -13.21
N ALA A 71 18.07 -1.35 -12.51
CA ALA A 71 19.32 -1.16 -11.80
C ALA A 71 19.55 -2.26 -10.75
N SER A 72 18.52 -2.60 -9.96
CA SER A 72 18.58 -3.66 -8.96
C SER A 72 18.86 -5.02 -9.59
N TYR A 73 18.23 -5.33 -10.73
CA TYR A 73 18.48 -6.55 -11.49
C TYR A 73 19.93 -6.64 -12.00
N PHE A 74 20.47 -5.57 -12.58
CA PHE A 74 21.86 -5.56 -13.07
C PHE A 74 22.87 -5.67 -11.91
N ILE A 75 22.65 -4.94 -10.82
CA ILE A 75 23.49 -5.00 -9.62
C ILE A 75 23.53 -6.43 -9.06
N ILE A 76 22.39 -7.11 -9.03
CA ILE A 76 22.29 -8.44 -8.41
C ILE A 76 22.78 -9.54 -9.33
N LYS A 77 22.53 -9.45 -10.64
CA LYS A 77 23.15 -10.35 -11.63
C LYS A 77 24.68 -10.33 -11.52
N TYR A 78 25.24 -9.17 -11.18
CA TYR A 78 26.68 -9.02 -10.92
C TYR A 78 27.13 -9.66 -9.59
N LEU A 79 26.25 -9.71 -8.58
CA LEU A 79 26.58 -10.16 -7.22
C LEU A 79 26.29 -11.65 -6.95
N LYS A 80 25.26 -12.25 -7.55
CA LYS A 80 24.88 -13.66 -7.36
C LYS A 80 24.23 -14.26 -8.61
N PRO A 81 24.51 -15.53 -8.95
CA PRO A 81 23.74 -16.26 -9.96
C PRO A 81 22.27 -16.38 -9.51
N GLN A 82 21.36 -16.02 -10.40
CA GLN A 82 19.92 -15.92 -10.10
C GLN A 82 19.27 -17.31 -10.01
N GLU A 83 18.45 -17.51 -8.99
CA GLU A 83 17.48 -18.59 -8.96
C GLU A 83 16.35 -18.29 -9.96
N LYS A 84 15.74 -19.35 -10.51
CA LYS A 84 14.64 -19.21 -11.46
C LYS A 84 13.43 -18.57 -10.77
N ILE A 85 13.04 -17.38 -11.22
CA ILE A 85 11.87 -16.66 -10.70
C ILE A 85 10.61 -17.48 -11.02
N SER A 86 9.78 -17.72 -10.00
CA SER A 86 8.52 -18.45 -10.18
C SER A 86 7.45 -17.58 -10.85
N THR A 87 6.58 -18.19 -11.67
CA THR A 87 5.44 -17.51 -12.31
C THR A 87 4.54 -16.80 -11.29
N ARG A 88 4.34 -17.42 -10.12
CA ARG A 88 3.58 -16.83 -9.01
C ARG A 88 4.18 -15.50 -8.55
N ASN A 89 5.49 -15.45 -8.35
CA ASN A 89 6.16 -14.23 -7.88
C ASN A 89 6.13 -13.13 -8.95
N MET A 90 6.18 -13.48 -10.25
CA MET A 90 5.98 -12.51 -11.33
C MET A 90 4.58 -11.89 -11.30
N ILE A 91 3.53 -12.69 -11.10
CA ILE A 91 2.14 -12.18 -11.00
C ILE A 91 2.03 -11.18 -9.84
N TRP A 92 2.57 -11.53 -8.68
CA TRP A 92 2.58 -10.62 -7.53
C TRP A 92 3.41 -9.36 -7.78
N ALA A 93 4.57 -9.46 -8.44
CA ALA A 93 5.37 -8.29 -8.80
C ALA A 93 4.56 -7.30 -9.67
N ILE A 94 3.79 -7.79 -10.63
CA ILE A 94 2.92 -6.94 -11.47
C ILE A 94 1.82 -6.27 -10.63
N ILE A 95 1.12 -7.03 -9.80
CA ILE A 95 0.04 -6.50 -8.94
C ILE A 95 0.60 -5.42 -8.00
N LEU A 96 1.73 -5.69 -7.35
CA LEU A 96 2.35 -4.77 -6.40
C LEU A 96 2.92 -3.53 -7.10
N PHE A 97 3.43 -3.66 -8.32
CA PHE A 97 3.85 -2.51 -9.12
C PHE A 97 2.67 -1.58 -9.42
N ILE A 98 1.53 -2.13 -9.84
CA ILE A 98 0.29 -1.36 -10.06
C ILE A 98 -0.16 -0.67 -8.75
N CYS A 99 -0.07 -1.36 -7.61
CA CYS A 99 -0.36 -0.75 -6.31
C CYS A 99 0.59 0.41 -5.99
N GLY A 100 1.86 0.32 -6.39
CA GLY A 100 2.84 1.42 -6.25
C GLY A 100 2.46 2.65 -7.07
N LEU A 101 2.04 2.46 -8.32
CA LEU A 101 1.53 3.55 -9.18
C LEU A 101 0.30 4.22 -8.56
N ALA A 102 -0.64 3.42 -8.04
CA ALA A 102 -1.83 3.96 -7.37
C ALA A 102 -1.45 4.74 -6.09
N ALA A 103 -0.49 4.23 -5.32
CA ALA A 103 -0.02 4.90 -4.11
C ALA A 103 0.63 6.26 -4.42
N GLU A 104 1.36 6.38 -5.52
CA GLU A 104 1.94 7.65 -5.96
C GLU A 104 0.87 8.72 -6.22
N ILE A 105 -0.18 8.37 -6.96
CA ILE A 105 -1.30 9.27 -7.23
C ILE A 105 -1.95 9.71 -5.90
N VAL A 106 -2.21 8.77 -5.00
CA VAL A 106 -2.82 9.06 -3.69
C VAL A 106 -1.94 9.96 -2.83
N LEU A 107 -0.63 9.70 -2.76
CA LEU A 107 0.31 10.52 -1.99
C LEU A 107 0.37 11.95 -2.54
N ASN A 108 0.42 12.11 -3.87
CA ASN A 108 0.36 13.41 -4.52
C ASN A 108 -0.91 14.19 -4.14
N LEU A 109 -2.07 13.54 -4.20
CA LEU A 109 -3.35 14.15 -3.81
C LEU A 109 -3.33 14.59 -2.33
N ILE A 110 -2.80 13.73 -1.44
CA ILE A 110 -2.69 14.05 -0.01
C ILE A 110 -1.80 15.29 0.20
N PHE A 111 -0.63 15.32 -0.43
CA PHE A 111 0.33 16.41 -0.22
C PHE A 111 -0.14 17.75 -0.80
N ILE A 112 -0.85 17.73 -1.93
CA ILE A 112 -1.37 18.94 -2.58
C ILE A 112 -2.59 19.47 -1.82
N PHE A 113 -3.63 18.65 -1.66
CA PHE A 113 -4.92 19.15 -1.19
C PHE A 113 -4.96 19.34 0.33
N TYR A 114 -4.26 18.49 1.08
CA TYR A 114 -4.35 18.51 2.53
C TYR A 114 -3.11 19.06 3.21
N ALA A 115 -1.91 18.61 2.81
CA ALA A 115 -0.67 19.13 3.41
C ALA A 115 -0.27 20.49 2.84
N LYS A 116 -0.81 20.88 1.67
CA LYS A 116 -0.53 22.15 0.96
C LYS A 116 0.97 22.39 0.77
N LEU A 117 1.72 21.32 0.52
CA LEU A 117 3.16 21.41 0.29
C LEU A 117 3.45 21.93 -1.12
N PRO A 118 4.52 22.70 -1.33
CA PRO A 118 4.95 23.08 -2.67
C PRO A 118 5.48 21.86 -3.44
N ALA A 119 5.28 21.85 -4.76
CA ALA A 119 5.72 20.77 -5.67
C ALA A 119 7.20 20.40 -5.52
N LEU A 120 8.05 21.39 -5.26
CA LEU A 120 9.49 21.19 -5.03
C LEU A 120 9.79 20.30 -3.82
N VAL A 121 8.88 20.24 -2.85
CA VAL A 121 9.03 19.49 -1.60
C VAL A 121 8.32 18.15 -1.66
N PHE A 122 7.08 18.08 -2.17
CA PHE A 122 6.35 16.81 -2.12
C PHE A 122 6.80 15.79 -3.17
N PHE A 123 7.16 16.21 -4.40
CA PHE A 123 7.64 15.30 -5.45
C PHE A 123 8.88 14.45 -5.07
N PRO A 124 9.89 14.98 -4.34
CA PRO A 124 10.97 14.10 -3.91
C PRO A 124 10.56 13.19 -2.75
N ILE A 125 9.62 13.60 -1.90
CA ILE A 125 9.18 12.84 -0.73
C ILE A 125 8.29 11.66 -1.14
N ASP A 126 7.27 11.88 -1.97
CA ASP A 126 6.37 10.82 -2.43
C ASP A 126 7.12 9.77 -3.26
N THR A 127 7.98 10.22 -4.18
CA THR A 127 8.80 9.35 -5.02
C THR A 127 9.75 8.52 -4.17
N PHE A 128 10.37 9.12 -3.13
CA PHE A 128 11.21 8.39 -2.20
C PHE A 128 10.45 7.24 -1.51
N ILE A 129 9.22 7.52 -1.04
CA ILE A 129 8.35 6.51 -0.42
C ILE A 129 8.01 5.40 -1.43
N VAL A 130 7.61 5.75 -2.65
CA VAL A 130 7.24 4.79 -3.71
C VAL A 130 8.44 3.97 -4.16
N LEU A 131 9.64 4.54 -4.22
CA LEU A 131 10.87 3.81 -4.57
C LEU A 131 11.31 2.87 -3.46
N ILE A 132 11.19 3.23 -2.18
CA ILE A 132 11.39 2.31 -1.06
C ILE A 132 10.41 1.14 -1.17
N TYR A 133 9.13 1.43 -1.38
CA TYR A 133 8.10 0.42 -1.57
C TYR A 133 8.44 -0.53 -2.73
N THR A 134 8.79 0.03 -3.89
CA THR A 134 9.17 -0.71 -5.10
C THR A 134 10.38 -1.60 -4.84
N TYR A 135 11.39 -1.09 -4.14
CA TYR A 135 12.57 -1.87 -3.78
C TYR A 135 12.23 -3.04 -2.84
N LEU A 136 11.41 -2.81 -1.82
CA LEU A 136 11.00 -3.88 -0.91
C LEU A 136 10.15 -4.93 -1.62
N CYS A 137 9.30 -4.53 -2.57
CA CYS A 137 8.57 -5.46 -3.44
C CYS A 137 9.51 -6.25 -4.35
N TYR A 138 10.59 -5.61 -4.82
CA TYR A 138 11.62 -6.27 -5.61
C TYR A 138 12.35 -7.35 -4.79
N GLU A 139 12.79 -7.01 -3.57
CA GLU A 139 13.38 -7.98 -2.61
C GLU A 139 12.43 -9.15 -2.37
N LEU A 140 11.15 -8.84 -2.13
CA LEU A 140 10.11 -9.83 -1.88
C LEU A 140 9.91 -10.79 -3.07
N CYS A 141 9.70 -10.27 -4.27
CA CYS A 141 9.32 -11.09 -5.43
C CYS A 141 10.51 -11.76 -6.14
N PHE A 142 11.66 -11.09 -6.21
CA PHE A 142 12.78 -11.53 -7.05
C PHE A 142 13.95 -12.11 -6.26
N LEU A 143 14.10 -11.81 -4.97
CA LEU A 143 15.24 -12.28 -4.16
C LEU A 143 14.88 -13.40 -3.17
N GLY A 144 13.78 -14.11 -3.42
CA GLY A 144 13.40 -15.27 -2.63
C GLY A 144 12.75 -14.95 -1.29
N HIS A 145 12.49 -13.68 -0.98
CA HIS A 145 11.89 -13.29 0.31
C HIS A 145 10.36 -13.49 0.37
N PHE A 146 9.72 -13.92 -0.73
CA PHE A 146 8.26 -14.09 -0.79
C PHE A 146 7.71 -15.07 0.25
N ASP A 147 8.43 -16.16 0.52
CA ASP A 147 8.05 -17.18 1.51
C ASP A 147 8.92 -17.09 2.80
N ASP A 148 9.70 -16.02 2.97
CA ASP A 148 10.62 -15.81 4.11
C ASP A 148 9.86 -15.75 5.44
N PRO A 149 10.21 -16.55 6.47
CA PRO A 149 9.49 -16.59 7.74
C PRO A 149 9.84 -15.43 8.69
N SER A 150 10.78 -14.55 8.34
CA SER A 150 11.18 -13.43 9.17
C SER A 150 10.01 -12.48 9.42
N ARG A 151 9.98 -11.94 10.65
CA ARG A 151 8.90 -11.05 11.10
C ARG A 151 8.74 -9.81 10.22
N PHE A 152 9.84 -9.28 9.70
CA PHE A 152 9.81 -8.13 8.81
C PHE A 152 9.04 -8.43 7.52
N PHE A 153 9.40 -9.49 6.78
CA PHE A 153 8.70 -9.82 5.54
C PHE A 153 7.28 -10.34 5.78
N GLU A 154 7.00 -10.95 6.92
CA GLU A 154 5.62 -11.25 7.37
C GLU A 154 4.78 -9.97 7.52
N ILE A 155 5.25 -8.98 8.29
CA ILE A 155 4.56 -7.69 8.47
C ILE A 155 4.47 -6.94 7.14
N PHE A 156 5.53 -6.95 6.33
CA PHE A 156 5.54 -6.29 5.04
C PHE A 156 4.48 -6.89 4.09
N ARG A 157 4.44 -8.22 3.93
CA ARG A 157 3.37 -8.89 3.18
C ARG A 157 1.99 -8.55 3.73
N PHE A 158 1.84 -8.47 5.05
CA PHE A 158 0.58 -8.08 5.67
C PHE A 158 0.17 -6.65 5.30
N ALA A 159 1.10 -5.70 5.33
CA ALA A 159 0.86 -4.33 4.90
C ALA A 159 0.48 -4.24 3.42
N LEU A 160 1.14 -5.02 2.54
CA LEU A 160 0.79 -5.11 1.12
C LEU A 160 -0.64 -5.62 0.90
N VAL A 161 -1.04 -6.68 1.63
CA VAL A 161 -2.41 -7.18 1.60
C VAL A 161 -3.40 -6.11 2.09
N GLY A 162 -3.04 -5.33 3.10
CA GLY A 162 -3.81 -4.18 3.56
C GLY A 162 -4.00 -3.11 2.47
N ALA A 163 -2.93 -2.75 1.75
CA ALA A 163 -3.00 -1.79 0.65
C ALA A 163 -3.91 -2.28 -0.49
N ILE A 164 -3.79 -3.55 -0.89
CA ILE A 164 -4.68 -4.16 -1.89
C ILE A 164 -6.13 -4.11 -1.41
N SER A 165 -6.39 -4.49 -0.17
CA SER A 165 -7.72 -4.45 0.44
C SER A 165 -8.32 -3.03 0.42
N ALA A 166 -7.53 -2.00 0.73
CA ALA A 166 -7.95 -0.60 0.70
C ALA A 166 -8.33 -0.12 -0.72
N ILE A 167 -7.62 -0.58 -1.76
CA ILE A 167 -7.98 -0.27 -3.15
C ILE A 167 -9.37 -0.83 -3.48
N PHE A 168 -9.67 -2.07 -3.08
CA PHE A 168 -10.99 -2.67 -3.30
C PHE A 168 -12.08 -1.98 -2.48
N ASP A 169 -11.78 -1.61 -1.23
CA ASP A 169 -12.68 -0.83 -0.37
C ASP A 169 -13.12 0.46 -1.05
N PHE A 170 -12.13 1.29 -1.41
CA PHE A 170 -12.36 2.58 -2.07
C PHE A 170 -13.11 2.43 -3.40
N SER A 171 -12.73 1.43 -4.21
CA SER A 171 -13.35 1.18 -5.52
C SER A 171 -14.82 0.81 -5.39
N VAL A 172 -15.16 -0.12 -4.48
CA VAL A 172 -16.54 -0.57 -4.27
C VAL A 172 -17.37 0.53 -3.62
N THR A 173 -16.84 1.23 -2.62
CA THR A 173 -17.55 2.36 -1.99
C THR A 173 -17.83 3.47 -3.01
N SER A 174 -16.86 3.80 -3.87
CA SER A 174 -17.05 4.82 -4.91
C SER A 174 -18.07 4.38 -5.97
N LEU A 175 -18.01 3.12 -6.41
CA LEU A 175 -18.98 2.56 -7.34
C LEU A 175 -20.41 2.59 -6.77
N MET A 176 -20.56 2.16 -5.52
CA MET A 176 -21.85 2.18 -4.83
C MET A 176 -22.40 3.60 -4.73
N ARG A 177 -21.56 4.55 -4.30
CA ARG A 177 -21.96 5.94 -4.06
C ARG A 177 -22.33 6.69 -5.33
N PHE A 178 -21.48 6.63 -6.35
CA PHE A 178 -21.58 7.53 -7.51
C PHE A 178 -22.24 6.88 -8.73
N VAL A 179 -22.40 5.56 -8.76
CA VAL A 179 -23.00 4.86 -9.90
C VAL A 179 -24.30 4.16 -9.50
N ILE A 180 -24.27 3.30 -8.49
CA ILE A 180 -25.40 2.43 -8.16
C ILE A 180 -26.48 3.19 -7.38
N LEU A 181 -26.09 3.94 -6.35
CA LEU A 181 -27.02 4.66 -5.46
C LEU A 181 -27.19 6.13 -5.83
N LYS A 182 -26.73 6.54 -7.01
CA LYS A 182 -26.70 7.96 -7.43
C LYS A 182 -28.08 8.66 -7.42
N ASN A 183 -29.17 7.89 -7.56
CA ASN A 183 -30.53 8.40 -7.61
C ASN A 183 -31.23 8.37 -6.23
N LEU A 184 -30.56 7.87 -5.19
CA LEU A 184 -31.10 7.87 -3.84
C LEU A 184 -30.89 9.26 -3.22
N GLU A 185 -31.91 9.83 -2.58
CA GLU A 185 -31.81 11.19 -2.02
C GLU A 185 -31.25 11.20 -0.59
N ASN A 186 -31.40 10.10 0.14
CA ASN A 186 -30.97 10.01 1.53
C ASN A 186 -29.44 9.83 1.62
N ALA A 187 -28.72 10.94 1.82
CA ALA A 187 -27.27 10.97 1.92
C ALA A 187 -26.70 10.04 3.01
N PHE A 188 -27.39 9.91 4.15
CA PHE A 188 -26.97 9.00 5.22
C PHE A 188 -27.04 7.53 4.78
N ALA A 189 -28.13 7.15 4.10
CA ALA A 189 -28.30 5.82 3.54
C ALA A 189 -27.25 5.52 2.45
N ILE A 190 -26.99 6.47 1.54
CA ILE A 190 -25.97 6.33 0.50
C ILE A 190 -24.60 6.06 1.13
N SER A 191 -24.20 6.88 2.11
CA SER A 191 -22.89 6.76 2.75
C SER A 191 -22.75 5.42 3.48
N THR A 192 -23.75 5.09 4.31
CA THR A 192 -23.75 3.87 5.13
C THR A 192 -23.70 2.61 4.27
N ILE A 193 -24.56 2.51 3.24
CA ILE A 193 -24.61 1.33 2.36
C ILE A 193 -23.30 1.21 1.56
N SER A 194 -22.81 2.31 0.99
CA SER A 194 -21.59 2.31 0.18
C SER A 194 -20.35 1.91 0.98
N VAL A 195 -20.18 2.45 2.19
CA VAL A 195 -19.06 2.10 3.07
C VAL A 195 -19.18 0.66 3.55
N THR A 196 -20.39 0.19 3.90
CA THR A 196 -20.62 -1.19 4.32
C THR A 196 -20.26 -2.18 3.20
N CYS A 197 -20.69 -1.92 1.97
CA CYS A 197 -20.35 -2.78 0.82
C CYS A 197 -18.83 -2.79 0.55
N GLY A 198 -18.18 -1.63 0.60
CA GLY A 198 -16.72 -1.52 0.46
C GLY A 198 -15.99 -2.36 1.51
N PHE A 199 -16.37 -2.18 2.77
CA PHE A 199 -15.80 -2.91 3.89
C PHE A 199 -15.97 -4.43 3.76
N LEU A 200 -17.15 -4.90 3.37
CA LEU A 200 -17.40 -6.34 3.20
C LEU A 200 -16.51 -6.94 2.10
N VAL A 201 -16.42 -6.29 0.95
CA VAL A 201 -15.56 -6.76 -0.16
C VAL A 201 -14.09 -6.70 0.26
N SER A 202 -13.67 -5.62 0.91
CA SER A 202 -12.28 -5.44 1.33
C SER A 202 -11.86 -6.48 2.36
N VAL A 203 -12.73 -6.85 3.30
CA VAL A 203 -12.51 -7.95 4.27
C VAL A 203 -12.34 -9.30 3.58
N ILE A 204 -13.16 -9.61 2.56
CA ILE A 204 -13.06 -10.85 1.78
C ILE A 204 -11.70 -10.93 1.07
N ILE A 205 -11.32 -9.86 0.34
CA ILE A 205 -10.03 -9.78 -0.35
C ILE A 205 -8.88 -9.93 0.64
N ASN A 206 -8.97 -9.24 1.78
CA ASN A 206 -7.94 -9.27 2.80
C ASN A 206 -7.75 -10.68 3.38
N TYR A 207 -8.85 -11.40 3.63
CA TYR A 207 -8.80 -12.80 4.07
C TYR A 207 -8.13 -13.69 3.02
N LEU A 208 -8.58 -13.63 1.76
CA LEU A 208 -8.03 -14.45 0.66
C LEU A 208 -6.53 -14.20 0.42
N CYS A 209 -6.10 -12.95 0.47
CA CYS A 209 -4.69 -12.59 0.36
C CYS A 209 -3.89 -12.97 1.61
N SER A 210 -4.45 -12.82 2.82
CA SER A 210 -3.77 -13.21 4.07
C SER A 210 -3.45 -14.71 4.12
N ILE A 211 -4.38 -15.57 3.70
CA ILE A 211 -4.16 -17.04 3.68
C ILE A 211 -3.18 -17.49 2.59
N THR A 212 -3.08 -16.74 1.48
CA THR A 212 -2.23 -17.11 0.33
C THR A 212 -0.83 -16.51 0.38
N MET A 213 -0.70 -15.29 0.90
CA MET A 213 0.54 -14.51 0.85
C MET A 213 1.22 -14.38 2.23
N VAL A 214 0.47 -14.13 3.29
CA VAL A 214 1.06 -13.76 4.60
C VAL A 214 1.30 -14.99 5.47
N PHE A 215 0.25 -15.78 5.73
CA PHE A 215 0.26 -16.86 6.72
C PHE A 215 0.28 -18.25 6.08
N LYS A 216 0.79 -18.36 4.85
CA LYS A 216 0.81 -19.61 4.08
C LYS A 216 1.51 -20.78 4.79
N ASN A 217 2.46 -20.49 5.68
CA ASN A 217 3.23 -21.47 6.43
C ASN A 217 2.81 -21.58 7.91
N SER A 218 1.72 -20.93 8.34
CA SER A 218 1.23 -21.07 9.71
C SER A 218 0.88 -22.53 10.01
N THR A 219 1.31 -23.00 11.18
CA THR A 219 1.15 -24.39 11.64
C THR A 219 -0.31 -24.81 11.74
N ASP A 220 -1.22 -23.88 12.05
CA ASP A 220 -2.67 -24.11 12.14
C ASP A 220 -3.43 -23.83 10.83
N LYS A 221 -3.01 -24.47 9.72
CA LYS A 221 -3.73 -24.42 8.42
C LYS A 221 -5.20 -24.83 8.49
N ASN A 222 -5.63 -25.47 9.58
CA ASN A 222 -6.99 -25.99 9.76
C ASN A 222 -7.97 -24.93 10.30
N ILE A 223 -7.56 -24.02 11.19
CA ILE A 223 -8.52 -23.06 11.79
C ILE A 223 -8.87 -21.96 10.79
N SER A 224 -7.87 -21.37 10.15
CA SER A 224 -8.07 -20.24 9.23
C SER A 224 -9.03 -20.54 8.09
N LYS A 225 -9.02 -21.77 7.55
CA LYS A 225 -9.88 -22.21 6.43
C LYS A 225 -11.25 -22.76 6.85
N THR A 226 -11.52 -22.88 8.15
CA THR A 226 -12.84 -23.27 8.63
C THR A 226 -13.80 -22.09 8.65
N SER A 227 -15.11 -22.36 8.65
CA SER A 227 -16.14 -21.33 8.84
C SER A 227 -15.90 -20.52 10.13
N LYS A 228 -15.37 -21.15 11.19
CA LYS A 228 -15.00 -20.46 12.43
C LYS A 228 -13.88 -19.44 12.22
N GLY A 229 -12.83 -19.80 11.47
CA GLY A 229 -11.73 -18.89 11.13
C GLY A 229 -12.20 -17.69 10.30
N VAL A 230 -13.08 -17.93 9.32
CA VAL A 230 -13.68 -16.86 8.50
C VAL A 230 -14.53 -15.92 9.35
N ILE A 231 -15.43 -16.45 10.18
CA ILE A 231 -16.28 -15.65 11.08
C ILE A 231 -15.42 -14.82 12.03
N LEU A 232 -14.39 -15.43 12.62
CA LEU A 232 -13.47 -14.74 13.51
C LEU A 232 -12.69 -13.62 12.79
N PHE A 233 -12.28 -13.84 11.53
CA PHE A 233 -11.62 -12.82 10.72
C PHE A 233 -12.52 -11.62 10.47
N VAL A 234 -13.79 -11.85 10.12
CA VAL A 234 -14.78 -10.80 9.89
C VAL A 234 -15.04 -10.03 11.19
N PHE A 235 -15.22 -10.74 12.30
CA PHE A 235 -15.43 -10.14 13.62
C PHE A 235 -14.26 -9.24 14.06
N LEU A 236 -13.02 -9.72 13.94
CA LEU A 236 -11.83 -8.93 14.27
C LEU A 236 -11.67 -7.72 13.35
N SER A 237 -12.04 -7.85 12.07
CA SER A 237 -12.03 -6.73 11.12
C SER A 237 -13.09 -5.69 11.46
N ALA A 238 -14.27 -6.10 11.95
CA ALA A 238 -15.31 -5.18 12.42
C ALA A 238 -14.84 -4.39 13.65
N ILE A 239 -14.13 -5.03 14.59
CA ILE A 239 -13.49 -4.30 15.71
C ILE A 239 -12.48 -3.26 15.17
N GLY A 240 -11.68 -3.63 14.17
CA GLY A 240 -10.76 -2.71 13.52
C GLY A 240 -11.47 -1.50 12.88
N LEU A 241 -12.63 -1.71 12.26
CA LEU A 241 -13.47 -0.65 11.70
C LEU A 241 -13.97 0.32 12.79
N PHE A 242 -14.57 -0.21 13.86
CA PHE A 242 -15.05 0.62 14.98
C PHE A 242 -13.92 1.35 15.69
N MET A 243 -12.75 0.71 15.82
CA MET A 243 -11.54 1.35 16.33
C MET A 243 -11.12 2.51 15.43
N GLY A 244 -11.12 2.33 14.10
CA GLY A 244 -10.85 3.39 13.14
C GLY A 244 -11.79 4.59 13.29
N MET A 245 -13.09 4.34 13.40
CA MET A 245 -14.11 5.38 13.63
C MET A 245 -13.89 6.12 14.96
N GLY A 246 -13.60 5.39 16.03
CA GLY A 246 -13.33 5.99 17.35
C GLY A 246 -12.05 6.84 17.35
N LEU A 247 -10.99 6.38 16.68
CA LEU A 247 -9.74 7.14 16.52
C LEU A 247 -9.94 8.41 15.69
N GLU A 248 -10.83 8.37 14.70
CA GLU A 248 -11.19 9.56 13.93
C GLU A 248 -11.86 10.62 14.80
N VAL A 249 -12.85 10.23 15.62
CA VAL A 249 -13.47 11.15 16.59
C VAL A 249 -12.44 11.72 17.57
N ILE A 250 -11.52 10.88 18.08
CA ILE A 250 -10.51 11.33 19.04
C ILE A 250 -9.52 12.31 18.38
N PHE A 251 -8.95 11.96 17.24
CA PHE A 251 -7.87 12.74 16.64
C PHE A 251 -8.37 13.96 15.87
N PHE A 252 -9.47 13.81 15.13
CA PHE A 252 -10.02 14.89 14.31
C PHE A 252 -10.95 15.79 15.14
N ASP A 253 -11.99 15.24 15.76
CA ASP A 253 -12.99 16.08 16.45
C ASP A 253 -12.47 16.62 17.79
N LEU A 254 -11.82 15.78 18.60
CA LEU A 254 -11.41 16.17 19.97
C LEU A 254 -10.04 16.86 20.02
N LEU A 255 -9.05 16.36 19.27
CA LEU A 255 -7.69 16.94 19.27
C LEU A 255 -7.44 17.93 18.12
N SER A 256 -8.38 18.09 17.19
CA SER A 256 -8.27 19.00 16.04
C SER A 256 -6.98 18.82 15.24
N LEU A 257 -6.48 17.58 15.15
CA LEU A 257 -5.30 17.28 14.34
C LEU A 257 -5.67 17.39 12.84
N PRO A 258 -4.70 17.76 11.98
CA PRO A 258 -4.94 17.83 10.54
C PRO A 258 -5.41 16.48 9.99
N GLU A 259 -6.41 16.49 9.11
CA GLU A 259 -7.06 15.28 8.56
C GLU A 259 -6.07 14.21 8.02
N PRO A 260 -5.00 14.54 7.26
CA PRO A 260 -4.03 13.54 6.82
C PRO A 260 -3.27 12.88 7.95
N VAL A 261 -2.99 13.65 9.02
CA VAL A 261 -2.29 13.14 10.20
C VAL A 261 -3.20 12.15 10.93
N CYS A 262 -4.48 12.50 11.12
CA CYS A 262 -5.49 11.59 11.65
C CYS A 262 -5.60 10.32 10.81
N PHE A 263 -5.67 10.46 9.48
CA PHE A 263 -5.75 9.35 8.53
C PHE A 263 -4.55 8.40 8.64
N ILE A 264 -3.33 8.93 8.71
CA ILE A 264 -2.12 8.11 8.83
C ILE A 264 -2.11 7.38 10.18
N ILE A 265 -2.35 8.09 11.29
CA ILE A 265 -2.29 7.50 12.63
C ILE A 265 -3.37 6.42 12.79
N ARG A 266 -4.62 6.70 12.40
CA ARG A 266 -5.71 5.70 12.49
C ARG A 266 -5.39 4.46 11.65
N THR A 267 -4.86 4.65 10.43
CA THR A 267 -4.55 3.55 9.52
C THR A 267 -3.44 2.67 10.09
N LEU A 268 -2.40 3.26 10.67
CA LEU A 268 -1.31 2.52 11.31
C LEU A 268 -1.79 1.73 12.53
N ILE A 269 -2.61 2.33 13.40
CA ILE A 269 -3.13 1.65 14.59
C ILE A 269 -4.04 0.48 14.19
N VAL A 270 -4.95 0.70 13.25
CA VAL A 270 -5.87 -0.35 12.76
C VAL A 270 -5.09 -1.46 12.04
N LEU A 271 -4.02 -1.12 11.30
CA LEU A 271 -3.13 -2.11 10.68
C LEU A 271 -2.46 -2.99 11.75
N ILE A 272 -1.93 -2.39 12.82
CA ILE A 272 -1.31 -3.11 13.93
C ILE A 272 -2.34 -4.02 14.62
N TRP A 273 -3.53 -3.52 14.92
CA TRP A 273 -4.62 -4.32 15.49
C TRP A 273 -4.95 -5.53 14.60
N ASN A 274 -5.15 -5.29 13.31
CA ASN A 274 -5.49 -6.35 12.36
C ASN A 274 -4.37 -7.39 12.29
N TYR A 275 -3.11 -6.98 12.25
CA TYR A 275 -1.97 -7.89 12.22
C TYR A 275 -1.90 -8.76 13.49
N VAL A 276 -1.86 -8.10 14.65
CA VAL A 276 -1.69 -8.76 15.95
C VAL A 276 -2.84 -9.72 16.23
N SER A 277 -4.08 -9.27 16.03
CA SER A 277 -5.26 -10.09 16.28
C SER A 277 -5.31 -11.34 15.38
N ARG A 278 -5.06 -11.19 14.08
CA ARG A 278 -5.09 -12.34 13.14
C ARG A 278 -4.00 -13.35 13.47
N LYS A 279 -2.81 -12.88 13.81
CA LYS A 279 -1.71 -13.75 14.21
C LYS A 279 -2.00 -14.51 15.49
N LEU A 280 -2.50 -13.82 16.52
CA LEU A 280 -2.76 -14.44 17.83
C LEU A 280 -3.96 -15.40 17.82
N PHE A 281 -5.02 -15.05 17.07
CA PHE A 281 -6.30 -15.76 17.16
C PHE A 281 -6.58 -16.70 15.98
N ILE A 282 -5.98 -16.48 14.81
CA ILE A 282 -6.30 -17.24 13.58
C ILE A 282 -5.10 -18.03 13.04
N PHE A 283 -3.92 -17.41 13.01
CA PHE A 283 -2.73 -17.93 12.32
C PHE A 283 -1.56 -18.24 13.26
N LYS A 284 -1.85 -18.98 14.34
CA LYS A 284 -0.85 -19.38 15.32
C LYS A 284 0.33 -20.15 14.71
#